data_AF-A0A353M1L6-F1
#
_entry.id   AF-A0A353M1L6-F1
#
_cell.length_a   1.000
_cell.length_b   1.000
_cell.length_c   1.000
_cell.angle_alpha   90.00
_cell.angle_beta   90.00
_cell.angle_gamma   90.00
#
_symmetry.space_group_name_H-M   'P 1'
#
loop_
_entity.id
_entity.type
_entity.pdbx_description
1 polymer ?
#
loop_
_entity_poly.entity_id
_entity_poly.type
_entity_poly.pdbx_seq_one_letter_code
_entity_poly.pdbx_strand_id
1 'polypeptide(L)'
;IGGLIRDGANVFLSREYRLLSYFVLVVAAFIVLFLPKPIWQGEPLNNLCMALAYIAGSVFSALAGKAGMTVATMANTRTATASVKSMEGAFTNGFRGGAVMGMAVVGSSLLGVTGIMILTGNAGLTLAFSFGASSLALFAKAGGG
;
A
#
# COMPACT_ATOMS: atom_id res chain seq x y z
N ILE A 1 20.88 -8.50 16.10
CA ILE A 1 19.73 -7.62 16.45
C ILE A 1 18.98 -7.16 15.21
N GLY A 2 19.63 -6.48 14.25
CA GLY A 2 18.96 -6.02 13.02
C GLY A 2 18.20 -7.08 12.21
N GLY A 3 18.78 -8.27 12.05
CA GLY A 3 18.11 -9.41 11.40
C GLY A 3 16.85 -9.86 12.15
N LEU A 4 16.93 -9.97 13.49
CA LEU A 4 15.78 -10.34 14.33
C LEU A 4 14.62 -9.35 14.22
N ILE A 5 14.91 -8.04 14.14
CA ILE A 5 13.89 -7.01 13.94
C ILE A 5 13.26 -7.16 12.55
N ARG A 6 14.08 -7.40 11.52
CA ARG A 6 13.61 -7.58 10.14
C ARG A 6 12.74 -8.84 10.00
N ASP A 7 13.12 -9.93 10.65
CA ASP A 7 12.35 -11.18 10.63
C ASP A 7 11.04 -11.02 11.40
N GLY A 8 11.06 -10.40 12.58
CA GLY A 8 9.85 -10.08 13.33
C GLY A 8 8.88 -9.17 12.55
N ALA A 9 9.41 -8.13 11.90
CA ALA A 9 8.64 -7.24 11.04
C ALA A 9 8.02 -7.97 9.83
N ASN A 10 8.76 -8.89 9.20
CA ASN A 10 8.24 -9.70 8.10
C ASN A 10 7.13 -10.66 8.54
N VAL A 11 7.26 -11.27 9.71
CA VAL A 11 6.22 -12.13 10.30
C VAL A 11 4.96 -11.32 10.62
N PHE A 12 5.14 -10.14 11.22
CA PHE A 12 4.05 -9.21 11.50
C PHE A 12 3.31 -8.80 10.21
N LEU A 13 4.02 -8.29 9.20
CA LEU A 13 3.44 -7.92 7.91
C LEU A 13 2.70 -9.07 7.24
N SER A 14 3.26 -10.28 7.30
CA SER A 14 2.63 -11.44 6.67
C SER A 14 1.30 -11.81 7.35
N ARG A 15 1.20 -11.62 8.67
CA ARG A 15 -0.06 -11.83 9.41
C ARG A 15 -1.06 -10.71 9.16
N GLU A 16 -0.60 -9.46 9.23
CA GLU A 16 -1.42 -8.29 8.95
C GLU A 16 -2.01 -8.38 7.53
N TYR A 17 -1.18 -8.62 6.52
CA TYR A 17 -1.62 -8.66 5.12
C TYR A 17 -2.57 -9.82 4.84
N ARG A 18 -2.44 -10.93 5.56
CA ARG A 18 -3.42 -12.02 5.48
C ARG A 18 -4.79 -11.56 5.95
N LEU A 19 -4.87 -10.84 7.08
CA LEU A 19 -6.12 -10.29 7.59
C LEU A 19 -6.70 -9.23 6.62
N LEU A 20 -5.87 -8.30 6.15
CA LEU A 20 -6.32 -7.27 5.20
C LEU A 20 -6.77 -7.88 3.87
N SER A 21 -6.20 -9.00 3.42
CA SER A 21 -6.63 -9.66 2.19
C SER A 21 -8.10 -10.14 2.27
N TYR A 22 -8.53 -10.64 3.43
CA TYR A 22 -9.93 -11.00 3.65
C TYR A 22 -10.83 -9.76 3.65
N PHE A 23 -10.40 -8.68 4.29
CA PHE A 23 -11.14 -7.43 4.30
C PHE A 23 -11.32 -6.86 2.89
N VAL A 24 -10.24 -6.80 2.10
CA VAL A 24 -10.25 -6.34 0.70
C VAL A 24 -11.18 -7.22 -0.14
N LEU A 25 -11.19 -8.54 0.06
CA LEU A 25 -12.11 -9.44 -0.65
C LEU A 25 -13.58 -9.17 -0.32
N VAL A 26 -13.90 -8.97 0.96
CA VAL A 26 -15.27 -8.66 1.39
C VAL A 26 -15.74 -7.33 0.79
N VAL A 27 -14.92 -6.28 0.89
CA VAL A 27 -15.26 -4.97 0.31
C VAL A 27 -15.35 -5.03 -1.21
N ALA A 28 -14.45 -5.78 -1.87
CA ALA A 28 -14.53 -5.99 -3.32
C ALA A 28 -15.85 -6.69 -3.72
N ALA A 29 -16.30 -7.69 -2.96
CA ALA A 29 -17.59 -8.35 -3.20
C ALA A 29 -18.76 -7.36 -3.05
N PHE A 30 -18.74 -6.49 -2.05
CA PHE A 30 -19.74 -5.42 -1.91
C PHE A 30 -19.70 -4.43 -3.07
N ILE A 31 -18.51 -4.05 -3.56
CA ILE A 31 -18.36 -3.16 -4.71
C ILE A 31 -18.96 -3.79 -5.97
N VAL A 32 -18.70 -5.08 -6.22
CA VAL A 32 -19.30 -5.80 -7.36
C VAL A 32 -20.83 -5.83 -7.26
N LEU A 33 -21.37 -6.04 -6.05
CA LEU A 33 -22.81 -6.15 -5.81
C LEU A 33 -23.57 -4.81 -5.90
N PHE A 34 -22.98 -3.71 -5.43
CA PHE A 34 -23.70 -2.46 -5.17
C PHE A 34 -23.28 -1.25 -6.02
N LEU A 35 -22.11 -1.23 -6.67
CA LEU A 35 -21.55 -0.04 -7.33
C LEU A 35 -21.28 -0.26 -8.83
N PRO A 36 -21.65 0.67 -9.76
CA PRO A 36 -22.38 1.94 -9.60
C PRO A 36 -23.91 1.83 -9.79
N LYS A 37 -24.43 0.67 -10.21
CA LYS A 37 -25.85 0.30 -10.15
C LYS A 37 -25.94 -1.13 -9.61
N PRO A 38 -26.99 -1.47 -8.84
CA PRO A 38 -27.20 -2.84 -8.40
C PRO A 38 -27.29 -3.76 -9.63
N ILE A 39 -26.76 -4.98 -9.50
CA ILE A 39 -26.63 -5.98 -10.57
C ILE A 39 -27.94 -6.25 -11.33
N TRP A 40 -29.08 -5.91 -10.72
CA TRP A 40 -30.42 -6.01 -11.30
C TRP A 40 -30.79 -4.91 -12.32
N GLN A 41 -30.00 -3.85 -12.49
CA GLN A 41 -30.31 -2.71 -13.38
C GLN A 41 -29.12 -2.16 -14.21
N GLY A 42 -27.95 -2.81 -14.20
CA GLY A 42 -26.71 -2.25 -14.78
C GLY A 42 -25.85 -3.21 -15.61
N GLU A 43 -24.87 -2.64 -16.32
CA GLU A 43 -23.84 -3.33 -17.11
C GLU A 43 -22.82 -4.04 -16.21
N PRO A 44 -22.77 -5.39 -16.17
CA PRO A 44 -21.91 -6.14 -15.24
C PRO A 44 -20.40 -5.90 -15.46
N LEU A 45 -20.00 -5.49 -16.66
CA LEU A 45 -18.62 -5.19 -17.01
C LEU A 45 -18.06 -3.99 -16.22
N ASN A 46 -18.88 -2.98 -15.93
CA ASN A 46 -18.40 -1.77 -15.27
C ASN A 46 -18.17 -1.99 -13.76
N ASN A 47 -19.04 -2.78 -13.12
CA ASN A 47 -18.89 -3.20 -11.72
C ASN A 47 -17.61 -4.03 -11.53
N LEU A 48 -17.34 -4.94 -12.47
CA LEU A 48 -16.15 -5.79 -12.43
C LEU A 48 -14.87 -4.95 -12.60
N CYS A 49 -14.86 -3.98 -13.52
CA CYS A 49 -13.74 -3.05 -13.68
C CYS A 49 -13.49 -2.22 -12.40
N MET A 50 -14.54 -1.74 -11.71
CA MET A 50 -14.38 -1.00 -10.45
C MET A 50 -13.78 -1.86 -9.33
N ALA A 51 -14.25 -3.10 -9.18
CA ALA A 51 -13.71 -4.02 -8.21
C ALA A 51 -12.24 -4.37 -8.50
N LEU A 52 -11.89 -4.57 -9.77
CA LEU A 52 -10.51 -4.77 -10.20
C LEU A 52 -9.62 -3.55 -9.91
N ALA A 53 -10.12 -2.33 -10.17
CA ALA A 53 -9.40 -1.10 -9.84
C ALA A 53 -9.18 -0.95 -8.32
N TYR A 54 -10.19 -1.28 -7.50
CA TYR A 54 -10.09 -1.30 -6.04
C TYR A 54 -9.04 -2.31 -5.54
N ILE A 55 -9.05 -3.53 -6.08
CA ILE A 55 -8.06 -4.56 -5.74
C ILE A 55 -6.66 -4.11 -6.17
N ALA A 56 -6.51 -3.57 -7.38
CA ALA A 56 -5.24 -3.04 -7.87
C ALA A 56 -4.69 -1.94 -6.94
N GLY A 57 -5.53 -1.01 -6.49
CA GLY A 57 -5.15 0.05 -5.53
C GLY A 57 -4.71 -0.52 -4.19
N SER A 58 -5.43 -1.53 -3.70
CA SER A 58 -5.08 -2.24 -2.46
C SER A 58 -3.72 -2.96 -2.61
N VAL A 59 -3.47 -3.63 -3.74
CA VAL A 59 -2.19 -4.32 -3.99
C VAL A 59 -1.03 -3.33 -4.09
N PHE A 60 -1.21 -2.21 -4.79
CA PHE A 60 -0.18 -1.16 -4.89
C PHE A 60 0.18 -0.58 -3.52
N SER A 61 -0.81 -0.31 -2.69
CA SER A 61 -0.61 0.16 -1.31
C SER A 61 0.15 -0.87 -0.46
N ALA A 62 -0.19 -2.16 -0.59
CA ALA A 62 0.50 -3.25 0.10
C ALA A 62 1.97 -3.39 -0.35
N LEU A 63 2.23 -3.28 -1.65
CA LEU A 63 3.59 -3.35 -2.19
C LEU A 63 4.44 -2.17 -1.70
N ALA A 64 3.88 -0.95 -1.69
CA ALA A 64 4.56 0.23 -1.17
C ALA A 64 4.88 0.10 0.33
N GLY A 65 3.93 -0.42 1.13
CA GLY A 65 4.12 -0.67 2.55
C GLY A 65 5.24 -1.68 2.83
N LYS A 66 5.25 -2.81 2.12
CA LYS A 66 6.28 -3.86 2.26
C LYS A 66 7.67 -3.35 1.86
N ALA A 67 7.76 -2.59 0.76
CA ALA A 67 9.01 -1.97 0.34
C ALA A 67 9.51 -0.98 1.39
N GLY A 68 8.63 -0.12 1.90
CA GLY A 68 8.93 0.84 2.96
C GLY A 68 9.48 0.17 4.22
N MET A 69 8.82 -0.89 4.73
CA MET A 69 9.26 -1.59 5.93
C MET A 69 10.60 -2.29 5.75
N THR A 70 10.84 -2.87 4.57
CA THR A 70 12.13 -3.50 4.25
C THR A 70 13.26 -2.48 4.28
N VAL A 71 13.06 -1.30 3.71
CA VAL A 71 14.08 -0.24 3.71
C VAL A 71 14.25 0.37 5.10
N ALA A 72 13.16 0.59 5.85
CA ALA A 72 13.20 1.11 7.21
C ALA A 72 14.02 0.21 8.15
N THR A 73 13.78 -1.10 8.13
CA THR A 73 14.54 -2.05 8.98
C THR A 73 16.03 -2.07 8.64
N MET A 74 16.40 -1.96 7.36
CA MET A 74 17.80 -1.83 6.94
C MET A 74 18.41 -0.48 7.36
N ALA A 75 17.67 0.61 7.16
CA ALA A 75 18.12 1.96 7.52
C ALA A 75 18.38 2.07 9.02
N ASN A 76 17.52 1.51 9.87
CA ASN A 76 17.68 1.51 11.33
C ASN A 76 19.03 0.96 11.77
N THR A 77 19.45 -0.18 11.20
CA THR A 77 20.75 -0.78 11.54
C THR A 77 21.92 0.08 11.07
N ARG A 78 21.85 0.64 9.87
CA ARG A 78 22.89 1.52 9.31
C ARG A 78 23.01 2.83 10.08
N THR A 79 21.88 3.40 10.49
CA THR A 79 21.82 4.61 11.32
C THR A 79 22.44 4.35 12.69
N ALA A 80 22.11 3.23 13.34
CA ALA A 80 22.70 2.86 14.64
C ALA A 80 24.22 2.61 14.55
N THR A 81 24.72 2.06 13.45
CA THR A 81 26.18 1.93 13.25
C THR A 81 26.86 3.27 12.94
N ALA A 82 26.17 4.16 12.23
CA ALA A 82 26.71 5.47 11.86
C ALA A 82 26.74 6.45 13.05
N SER A 83 25.80 6.32 14.00
CA SER A 83 25.75 7.16 15.20
C SER A 83 26.97 7.01 16.10
N VAL A 84 27.68 5.88 16.01
CA VAL A 84 28.96 5.68 16.72
C VAL A 84 30.06 6.58 16.15
N LYS A 85 30.00 6.92 14.86
CA LYS A 85 31.02 7.74 14.18
C LYS A 85 30.66 9.21 14.17
N SER A 86 29.44 9.55 13.75
CA SER A 86 28.98 10.93 13.68
C SER A 86 27.45 11.03 13.64
N MET A 87 26.93 12.12 14.22
CA MET A 87 25.49 12.39 14.22
C MET A 87 24.98 12.77 12.83
N GLU A 88 25.78 13.51 12.05
CA GLU A 88 25.44 13.89 10.67
C GLU A 88 25.30 12.68 9.74
N GLY A 89 26.19 11.68 9.90
CA GLY A 89 26.12 10.42 9.15
C GLY A 89 24.89 9.59 9.52
N ALA A 90 24.54 9.55 10.80
CA ALA A 90 23.32 8.89 11.29
C ALA A 90 22.05 9.56 10.73
N PHE A 91 21.99 10.89 10.78
CA PHE A 91 20.86 11.66 10.23
C PHE A 91 20.71 11.43 8.73
N THR A 92 21.79 11.50 7.96
CA THR A 92 21.76 11.28 6.51
C THR A 92 21.26 9.88 6.15
N ASN A 93 21.70 8.86 6.89
CA ASN A 93 21.24 7.48 6.68
C ASN A 93 19.76 7.30 7.03
N GLY A 94 19.30 7.87 8.14
CA GLY A 94 17.89 7.84 8.54
C GLY A 94 16.99 8.59 7.55
N PHE A 95 17.40 9.79 7.15
CA PHE A 95 16.68 10.63 6.19
C PHE A 95 16.55 9.94 4.84
N ARG A 96 17.65 9.37 4.30
CA ARG A 96 17.62 8.61 3.05
C ARG A 96 16.73 7.38 3.15
N GLY A 97 16.73 6.69 4.30
CA GLY A 97 15.81 5.59 4.58
C GLY A 97 14.34 6.01 4.49
N GLY A 98 13.99 7.14 5.10
CA GLY A 98 12.62 7.70 5.03
C GLY A 98 12.25 8.21 3.64
N ALA A 99 13.18 8.84 2.93
CA ALA A 99 12.96 9.36 1.57
C ALA A 99 12.58 8.25 0.59
N VAL A 100 13.21 7.07 0.70
CA VAL A 100 12.87 5.91 -0.15
C VAL A 100 11.44 5.42 0.11
N MET A 101 10.99 5.40 1.37
CA MET A 101 9.60 5.06 1.71
C MET A 101 8.62 6.07 1.08
N GLY A 102 8.90 7.38 1.21
CA GLY A 102 8.07 8.42 0.62
C GLY A 102 7.98 8.32 -0.90
N MET A 103 9.11 8.14 -1.59
CA MET A 103 9.14 8.00 -3.04
C MET A 103 8.44 6.72 -3.52
N ALA A 104 8.56 5.61 -2.78
CA ALA A 104 7.87 4.36 -3.14
C ALA A 104 6.34 4.51 -3.06
N VAL A 105 5.83 5.19 -2.01
CA VAL A 105 4.39 5.45 -1.85
C VAL A 105 3.88 6.40 -2.92
N VAL A 106 4.53 7.55 -3.11
CA VAL A 106 4.09 8.56 -4.08
C VAL A 106 4.22 8.03 -5.51
N GLY A 107 5.31 7.34 -5.84
CA GLY A 107 5.56 6.78 -7.16
C GLY A 107 4.57 5.68 -7.52
N SER A 108 4.28 4.77 -6.60
CA SER A 108 3.28 3.71 -6.81
C SER A 108 1.87 4.28 -6.95
N SER A 109 1.48 5.27 -6.13
CA SER A 109 0.16 5.89 -6.24
C SER A 109 -0.03 6.65 -7.56
N LEU A 110 0.97 7.44 -7.97
CA LEU A 110 0.94 8.16 -9.24
C LEU A 110 0.89 7.20 -10.44
N LEU A 111 1.76 6.19 -10.46
CA LEU A 111 1.76 5.20 -11.55
C LEU A 111 0.42 4.46 -11.66
N GLY A 112 -0.18 4.06 -10.53
CA GLY A 112 -1.47 3.37 -10.54
C GLY A 112 -2.61 4.27 -11.03
N VAL A 113 -2.69 5.50 -10.52
CA VAL A 113 -3.71 6.49 -10.93
C VAL A 113 -3.56 6.86 -12.41
N THR A 114 -2.35 7.20 -12.85
CA THR A 114 -2.09 7.56 -14.24
C THR A 114 -2.35 6.39 -15.19
N GLY A 115 -1.96 5.16 -14.81
CA GLY A 115 -2.22 3.96 -15.60
C GLY A 115 -3.72 3.72 -15.82
N ILE A 116 -4.52 3.83 -14.77
CA ILE A 116 -6.00 3.67 -14.86
C ILE A 116 -6.63 4.80 -15.67
N MET A 117 -6.17 6.04 -15.49
CA MET A 117 -6.67 7.20 -16.20
C MET A 117 -6.44 7.06 -17.72
N ILE A 118 -5.27 6.60 -18.15
CA ILE A 118 -4.93 6.41 -19.57
C ILE A 118 -5.72 5.24 -20.17
N LEU A 119 -5.86 4.13 -19.43
CA LEU A 119 -6.52 2.92 -19.94
C LEU A 119 -8.03 3.04 -20.06
N THR A 120 -8.69 3.73 -19.13
CA THR A 120 -10.16 3.76 -19.10
C THR A 120 -10.77 5.15 -19.25
N GLY A 121 -10.00 6.23 -19.03
CA GLY A 121 -10.51 7.60 -19.17
C GLY A 121 -11.66 7.97 -18.23
N ASN A 122 -11.97 7.13 -17.23
CA ASN A 122 -13.14 7.26 -16.39
C ASN A 122 -12.75 7.56 -14.93
N ALA A 123 -13.19 8.72 -14.44
CA ALA A 123 -12.91 9.18 -13.08
C ALA A 123 -13.42 8.20 -11.99
N GLY A 124 -14.49 7.45 -12.26
CA GLY A 124 -15.04 6.47 -11.31
C GLY A 124 -14.07 5.34 -10.97
N LEU A 125 -13.28 4.89 -11.94
CA LEU A 125 -12.28 3.83 -11.73
C LEU A 125 -11.07 4.33 -10.94
N THR A 126 -10.65 5.56 -11.22
CA THR A 126 -9.59 6.22 -10.45
C THR A 126 -10.00 6.42 -8.99
N LEU A 127 -11.26 6.75 -8.74
CA LEU A 127 -11.82 6.82 -7.39
C LEU A 127 -11.85 5.45 -6.71
N ALA A 128 -12.28 4.39 -7.41
CA ALA A 128 -12.27 3.03 -6.88
C ALA A 128 -10.85 2.56 -6.49
N PHE A 129 -9.85 2.86 -7.33
CA PHE A 129 -8.44 2.62 -7.02
C PHE A 129 -7.97 3.38 -5.78
N SER A 130 -8.28 4.68 -5.72
CA SER A 130 -7.89 5.54 -4.61
C SER A 130 -8.54 5.09 -3.29
N PHE A 131 -9.79 4.63 -3.37
CA PHE A 131 -10.50 4.03 -2.25
C PHE A 131 -9.82 2.75 -1.76
N GLY A 132 -9.41 1.87 -2.67
CA GLY A 132 -8.62 0.67 -2.35
C GLY A 132 -7.32 0.99 -1.64
N ALA A 133 -6.52 1.86 -2.23
CA ALA A 133 -5.23 2.27 -1.68
C ALA A 133 -5.37 2.89 -0.27
N SER A 134 -6.35 3.76 -0.08
CA SER A 134 -6.63 4.42 1.20
C SER A 134 -7.15 3.46 2.26
N SER A 135 -8.06 2.54 1.88
CA SER A 135 -8.60 1.55 2.82
C SER A 135 -7.50 0.67 3.40
N LEU A 136 -6.59 0.16 2.57
CA LEU A 136 -5.48 -0.64 3.04
C LEU A 136 -4.52 0.19 3.92
N ALA A 137 -4.23 1.43 3.53
CA ALA A 137 -3.35 2.32 4.29
C ALA A 137 -3.92 2.67 5.68
N LEU A 138 -5.24 2.82 5.81
CA LEU A 138 -5.91 3.04 7.09
C LEU A 138 -5.70 1.87 8.04
N PHE A 139 -5.94 0.64 7.57
CA PHE A 139 -5.77 -0.55 8.40
C PHE A 139 -4.31 -0.86 8.71
N ALA A 140 -3.38 -0.58 7.79
CA ALA A 140 -1.95 -0.71 8.07
C ALA A 140 -1.49 0.26 9.18
N LYS A 141 -2.04 1.48 9.22
CA LYS A 141 -1.74 2.44 10.30
C LYS A 141 -2.41 2.08 11.62
N ALA A 142 -3.65 1.59 11.58
CA ALA A 142 -4.39 1.21 12.79
C ALA A 142 -3.92 -0.14 13.37
N GLY A 143 -3.46 -1.07 12.53
CA GLY A 143 -2.97 -2.39 12.93
C GLY A 143 -1.52 -2.40 13.38
N GLY A 144 -0.67 -1.54 12.79
CA GLY A 144 0.74 -1.41 13.16
C GLY A 144 1.05 -0.33 14.20
N GLY A 145 0.06 0.50 14.56
CA GLY A 145 0.18 1.57 15.55
C GLY A 145 0.04 1.11 17.00
#